data_AF-A0A5C5ZKS0-F1
#
_entry.id   AF-A0A5C5ZKS0-F1
#
_cell.length_a   1.000
_cell.length_b   1.000
_cell.length_c   1.000
_cell.angle_alpha   90.00
_cell.angle_beta   90.00
_cell.angle_gamma   90.00
#
_symmetry.space_group_name_H-M   'P 1'
#
loop_
_entity.id
_entity.type
_entity.pdbx_description
1 polymer ?
#
loop_
_entity_poly.entity_id
_entity_poly.type
_entity_poly.pdbx_seq_one_letter_code
_entity_poly.pdbx_strand_id
1 'polypeptide(L)'
;MAKFYVECGRRWVIVEAMDAEAAAMHLIDTAMRPHLWIYDDAGLTDSDRYGHLAVEALLTLAPEIRVSEQGLGRDDAIRVGTPEVLRSWHQTLAGLNRLLRSAGLPPRSLAGK
;
A
#
# COMPACT_ATOMS: atom_id res chain seq x y z
N MET A 1 -10.91 -5.81 -16.77
CA MET A 1 -10.42 -4.80 -15.81
C MET A 1 -9.88 -3.63 -16.60
N ALA A 2 -10.00 -2.41 -16.07
CA ALA A 2 -9.50 -1.22 -16.74
C ALA A 2 -8.01 -1.04 -16.45
N LYS A 3 -7.30 -0.39 -17.38
CA LYS A 3 -5.90 -0.01 -17.22
C LYS A 3 -5.82 1.34 -16.52
N PHE A 4 -5.07 1.42 -15.44
CA PHE A 4 -4.85 2.64 -14.67
C PHE A 4 -3.38 3.06 -14.70
N TYR A 5 -3.17 4.36 -14.75
CA TYR A 5 -1.91 5.06 -14.58
C TYR A 5 -1.97 5.73 -13.21
N VAL A 6 -1.08 5.31 -12.31
CA VAL A 6 -1.08 5.73 -10.91
C VAL A 6 0.23 6.41 -10.60
N GLU A 7 0.19 7.62 -10.03
CA GLU A 7 1.38 8.39 -9.66
C GLU A 7 1.30 8.93 -8.23
N CYS A 8 2.43 8.97 -7.53
CA CYS A 8 2.58 9.55 -6.21
C CYS A 8 3.96 10.20 -6.12
N GLY A 9 4.03 11.50 -6.38
CA GLY A 9 5.30 12.23 -6.49
C GLY A 9 6.16 11.71 -7.63
N ARG A 10 7.33 11.13 -7.30
CA ARG A 10 8.26 10.55 -8.28
C ARG A 10 8.01 9.09 -8.60
N ARG A 11 7.12 8.42 -7.85
CA ARG A 11 6.77 7.01 -8.07
C ARG A 11 5.55 6.93 -8.98
N TRP A 12 5.54 5.94 -9.87
CA TRP A 12 4.40 5.65 -10.72
C TRP A 12 4.34 4.17 -11.06
N VAL A 13 3.14 3.70 -11.40
CA VAL A 13 2.89 2.34 -11.87
C VAL A 13 1.74 2.35 -12.88
N ILE A 14 1.77 1.41 -13.80
CA ILE A 14 0.66 1.11 -14.71
C ILE A 14 0.12 -0.26 -14.32
N VAL A 15 -1.16 -0.34 -13.99
CA VAL A 15 -1.76 -1.55 -13.41
C VAL A 15 -3.16 -1.78 -14.00
N GLU A 16 -3.53 -3.05 -14.15
CA GLU A 16 -4.92 -3.41 -14.37
C GLU A 16 -5.61 -3.61 -13.02
N ALA A 17 -6.70 -2.88 -12.79
CA ALA A 17 -7.43 -2.94 -11.52
C ALA A 17 -8.94 -2.94 -11.76
N MET A 18 -9.69 -3.27 -10.71
CA MET A 18 -11.15 -3.21 -10.74
C MET A 18 -11.67 -1.77 -10.66
N ASP A 19 -10.97 -0.91 -9.92
CA ASP A 19 -11.30 0.49 -9.71
C ASP A 19 -10.05 1.31 -9.34
N ALA A 20 -10.23 2.62 -9.16
CA ALA A 20 -9.16 3.55 -8.84
C ALA A 20 -8.56 3.30 -7.45
N GLU A 21 -9.35 2.85 -6.48
CA GLU A 21 -8.87 2.56 -5.12
C GLU A 21 -7.93 1.35 -5.10
N ALA A 22 -8.29 0.26 -5.80
CA ALA A 22 -7.44 -0.90 -5.97
C ALA A 22 -6.15 -0.56 -6.74
N ALA A 23 -6.23 0.34 -7.73
CA ALA A 23 -5.05 0.83 -8.44
C ALA A 23 -4.11 1.63 -7.51
N ALA A 24 -4.66 2.54 -6.68
CA ALA A 24 -3.90 3.28 -5.67
C ALA A 24 -3.27 2.36 -4.63
N MET A 25 -4.03 1.37 -4.15
CA MET A 25 -3.57 0.33 -3.23
C MET A 25 -2.36 -0.43 -3.78
N HIS A 26 -2.34 -0.73 -5.09
CA HIS A 26 -1.21 -1.40 -5.73
C HIS A 26 0.08 -0.55 -5.71
N LEU A 27 -0.03 0.78 -5.89
CA LEU A 27 1.13 1.66 -5.77
C LEU A 27 1.68 1.63 -4.34
N ILE A 28 0.81 1.70 -3.33
CA ILE A 28 1.22 1.61 -1.92
C ILE A 28 1.84 0.25 -1.60
N ASP A 29 1.25 -0.85 -2.06
CA ASP A 29 1.82 -2.19 -1.88
C ASP A 29 3.24 -2.27 -2.43
N THR A 30 3.44 -1.78 -3.65
CA THR A 30 4.76 -1.75 -4.29
C THR A 30 5.74 -0.89 -3.50
N ALA A 31 5.29 0.26 -2.99
CA ALA A 31 6.13 1.16 -2.22
C ALA A 31 6.52 0.61 -0.84
N MET A 32 5.59 -0.09 -0.17
CA MET A 32 5.75 -0.58 1.20
C MET A 32 6.29 -2.00 1.28
N ARG A 33 6.33 -2.75 0.16
CA ARG A 33 6.86 -4.12 0.09
C ARG A 33 8.21 -4.33 0.79
N PRO A 34 9.21 -3.43 0.67
CA PRO A 34 10.50 -3.57 1.37
C PRO A 34 10.38 -3.54 2.89
N HIS A 35 9.25 -3.09 3.45
CA HIS A 35 9.00 -2.97 4.88
C HIS A 35 8.11 -4.10 5.43
N LEU A 36 7.77 -5.12 4.64
CA LEU A 36 6.91 -6.22 5.10
C LEU A 36 7.49 -7.03 6.27
N TRP A 37 8.81 -6.98 6.48
CA TRP A 37 9.50 -7.63 7.60
C TRP A 37 8.96 -7.19 8.97
N ILE A 38 8.40 -5.97 9.11
CA ILE A 38 7.85 -5.47 10.38
C ILE A 38 6.66 -6.31 10.89
N TYR A 39 6.00 -7.06 10.00
CA TYR A 39 4.88 -7.94 10.35
C TYR A 39 5.32 -9.32 10.84
N ASP A 40 6.58 -9.67 10.59
CA ASP A 40 7.21 -10.90 11.09
C ASP A 40 7.80 -10.68 12.50
N ASP A 41 8.03 -9.42 12.90
CA ASP A 41 8.49 -9.07 14.25
C ASP A 41 7.35 -9.15 15.29
N ALA A 42 7.51 -10.06 16.25
CA ALA A 42 6.57 -10.29 17.34
C ALA A 42 6.64 -9.21 18.45
N GLY A 43 7.72 -8.43 18.52
CA GLY A 43 7.90 -7.35 19.49
C GLY A 43 7.18 -6.06 19.12
N LEU A 44 6.74 -5.92 17.86
CA LEU A 44 6.05 -4.72 17.38
C LEU A 44 4.53 -4.83 17.53
N THR A 45 3.92 -3.78 18.09
CA THR A 45 2.46 -3.61 18.07
C THR A 45 1.97 -3.14 16.69
N ASP A 46 0.67 -3.24 16.43
CA ASP A 46 0.08 -2.69 15.19
C ASP A 46 0.31 -1.18 15.07
N SER A 47 0.32 -0.46 16.21
CA SER A 47 0.62 0.97 16.24
C SER A 47 2.08 1.25 15.85
N ASP A 48 3.03 0.45 16.34
CA ASP A 48 4.46 0.62 16.00
C ASP A 48 4.69 0.35 14.51
N ARG A 49 4.07 -0.70 13.98
CA ARG A 49 4.13 -1.04 12.54
C ARG A 49 3.56 0.08 11.68
N TYR A 50 2.38 0.60 12.03
CA TYR A 50 1.80 1.72 11.30
C TYR A 50 2.64 2.99 11.42
N GLY A 51 3.18 3.29 12.61
CA GLY A 51 4.07 4.42 12.82
C GLY A 51 5.32 4.37 11.93
N HIS A 52 5.96 3.20 11.84
CA HIS A 52 7.09 2.95 10.93
C HIS A 52 6.72 3.25 9.47
N LEU A 53 5.60 2.70 8.99
CA LEU A 53 5.12 2.90 7.62
C LEU A 53 4.75 4.36 7.34
N ALA A 54 4.13 5.05 8.31
CA ALA A 54 3.74 6.43 8.17
C ALA A 54 4.96 7.36 8.04
N VAL A 55 6.02 7.11 8.80
CA VAL A 55 7.29 7.85 8.67
C VAL A 55 7.92 7.59 7.29
N GLU A 56 7.97 6.34 6.84
CA GLU A 56 8.50 6.00 5.52
C GLU A 56 7.72 6.68 4.39
N ALA A 57 6.38 6.66 4.46
CA ALA A 57 5.52 7.32 3.49
C ALA A 57 5.73 8.83 3.48
N LEU A 58 5.85 9.47 4.66
CA LEU A 58 6.11 10.90 4.77
C LEU A 58 7.43 11.31 4.11
N LEU A 59 8.46 10.46 4.20
CA LEU A 59 9.78 10.72 3.64
C LEU A 59 9.87 10.45 2.13
N THR A 60 9.06 9.53 1.60
CA THR A 60 9.28 9.00 0.25
C THR A 60 8.10 9.11 -0.72
N LEU A 61 6.92 9.48 -0.24
CA LEU A 61 5.69 9.62 -1.04
C LEU A 61 5.18 11.06 -1.03
N ALA A 62 4.43 11.42 -2.07
CA ALA A 62 3.64 12.64 -2.06
C ALA A 62 2.41 12.49 -1.14
N PRO A 63 1.79 13.58 -0.67
CA PRO A 63 0.59 13.51 0.17
C PRO A 63 -0.65 12.97 -0.57
N GLU A 64 -0.65 13.03 -1.90
CA GLU A 64 -1.73 12.54 -2.75
C GLU A 64 -1.21 11.54 -3.79
N ILE A 65 -2.05 10.56 -4.11
CA ILE A 65 -1.94 9.63 -5.23
C ILE A 65 -2.91 10.12 -6.31
N ARG A 66 -2.44 10.21 -7.56
CA ARG A 66 -3.26 10.54 -8.72
C ARG A 66 -3.49 9.28 -9.54
N VAL A 67 -4.73 9.02 -9.91
CA VAL A 67 -5.17 7.84 -10.66
C VAL A 67 -5.93 8.27 -11.91
N SER A 68 -5.54 7.75 -13.07
CA SER A 68 -6.21 8.04 -14.34
C SER A 68 -6.26 6.79 -15.22
N GLU A 69 -7.34 6.60 -15.97
CA GLU A 69 -7.42 5.59 -17.02
C GLU A 69 -6.78 6.06 -18.34
N GLN A 70 -6.53 7.36 -18.48
CA GLN A 70 -6.13 7.98 -19.75
C GLN A 70 -4.63 8.22 -19.87
N GLY A 71 -3.89 8.35 -18.76
CA GLY A 71 -2.44 8.57 -18.77
C GLY A 71 -1.90 9.20 -17.48
N LEU A 72 -0.57 9.34 -17.41
CA LEU A 72 0.12 10.04 -16.32
C LEU A 72 0.02 11.56 -16.46
N GLY A 73 0.20 12.31 -15.36
CA GLY A 73 0.24 13.78 -15.35
C GLY A 73 -1.09 14.48 -15.68
N ARG A 74 -2.20 13.74 -15.68
CA ARG A 74 -3.54 14.20 -16.08
C ARG A 74 -4.19 15.08 -15.02
N ASP A 75 -4.64 16.28 -15.39
CA ASP A 75 -5.28 17.22 -14.45
C ASP A 75 -6.66 16.74 -13.98
N ASP A 76 -7.33 15.91 -14.79
CA ASP A 76 -8.59 15.23 -14.48
C ASP A 76 -8.41 13.90 -13.73
N ALA A 77 -7.19 13.59 -13.28
CA ALA A 77 -6.95 12.39 -12.48
C ALA A 77 -7.69 12.46 -11.13
N ILE A 78 -8.24 11.31 -10.72
CA ILE A 78 -8.80 11.13 -9.38
C ILE A 78 -7.66 11.27 -8.37
N ARG A 79 -7.89 12.02 -7.30
CA ARG A 79 -6.92 12.25 -6.23
C ARG A 79 -7.36 11.51 -4.98
N VAL A 80 -6.46 10.72 -4.42
CA VAL A 80 -6.67 9.97 -3.19
C VAL A 80 -5.54 10.30 -2.22
N GLY A 81 -5.85 10.53 -0.95
CA GLY A 81 -4.84 10.82 0.04
C GLY A 81 -3.95 9.60 0.32
N THR A 82 -2.63 9.80 0.25
CA THR A 82 -1.64 8.75 0.55
C THR A 82 -1.81 8.17 1.96
N PRO A 83 -2.06 8.97 3.02
CA PRO A 83 -2.26 8.44 4.37
C PRO A 83 -3.45 7.49 4.49
N GLU A 84 -4.54 7.77 3.78
CA GLU A 84 -5.77 6.96 3.80
C GLU A 84 -5.54 5.61 3.13
N VAL A 85 -4.91 5.59 1.95
CA VAL A 85 -4.58 4.34 1.25
C VAL A 85 -3.56 3.52 2.03
N LEU A 86 -2.54 4.17 2.62
CA LEU A 86 -1.56 3.51 3.49
C LEU A 86 -2.22 2.85 4.70
N ARG A 87 -3.16 3.55 5.35
CA ARG A 87 -3.90 3.01 6.48
C ARG A 87 -4.73 1.79 6.07
N SER A 88 -5.46 1.87 4.96
CA SER A 88 -6.24 0.75 4.44
C SER A 88 -5.33 -0.44 4.12
N TRP A 89 -4.20 -0.22 3.45
CA TRP A 89 -3.20 -1.26 3.17
C TRP A 89 -2.70 -1.94 4.45
N HIS A 90 -2.31 -1.13 5.45
CA HIS A 90 -1.83 -1.64 6.73
C HIS A 90 -2.90 -2.49 7.44
N GLN A 91 -4.15 -2.02 7.46
CA GLN A 91 -5.26 -2.75 8.06
C GLN A 91 -5.53 -4.08 7.37
N THR A 92 -5.43 -4.14 6.03
CA THR A 92 -5.55 -5.38 5.25
C THR A 92 -4.46 -6.38 5.66
N LEU A 93 -3.20 -5.97 5.73
CA LEU A 93 -2.11 -6.87 6.12
C LEU A 93 -2.19 -7.31 7.58
N ALA A 94 -2.50 -6.40 8.50
CA ALA A 94 -2.67 -6.74 9.91
C ALA A 94 -3.84 -7.72 10.09
N GLY A 95 -4.96 -7.50 9.38
CA GLY A 95 -6.10 -8.40 9.34
C GLY A 95 -5.75 -9.78 8.79
N LEU A 96 -5.05 -9.84 7.66
CA LEU A 96 -4.60 -11.09 7.06
C LEU A 96 -3.67 -11.88 8.00
N ASN A 97 -2.70 -11.20 8.63
CA ASN A 97 -1.79 -11.83 9.59
C ASN A 97 -2.54 -12.42 10.79
N ARG A 98 -3.53 -11.70 11.34
CA ARG A 98 -4.40 -12.23 12.41
C ARG A 98 -5.19 -13.45 11.96
N LEU A 99 -5.78 -13.42 10.75
CA LEU A 99 -6.53 -14.54 10.20
C LEU A 99 -5.65 -15.78 10.02
N LEU A 100 -4.47 -15.64 9.42
CA LEU A 100 -3.52 -16.75 9.23
C LEU A 100 -3.12 -17.38 10.58
N ARG A 101 -2.80 -16.55 11.57
CA ARG A 101 -2.48 -17.02 12.93
C ARG A 101 -3.64 -17.77 13.57
N SER A 102 -4.87 -17.26 13.46
CA SER A 102 -6.05 -17.95 13.99
C SER A 102 -6.34 -19.30 13.32
N ALA A 103 -5.93 -19.46 12.06
CA ALA A 103 -6.05 -20.70 11.31
C ALA A 103 -4.92 -21.71 11.62
N GLY A 104 -3.99 -21.38 12.52
CA GLY A 104 -2.82 -22.20 12.83
C GLY A 104 -1.79 -22.26 11.69
N LEU A 105 -1.92 -21.37 10.70
CA LEU A 105 -0.94 -21.27 9.62
C LEU A 105 0.23 -20.41 10.08
N PRO A 106 1.49 -20.82 9.82
CA PRO A 106 2.62 -19.95 10.09
C PRO A 106 2.43 -18.65 9.29
N PRO A 107 2.78 -17.48 9.85
CA PRO A 107 2.83 -16.26 9.06
C PRO A 107 3.74 -16.53 7.87
N ARG A 108 3.14 -16.58 6.67
CA ARG A 108 3.92 -16.69 5.43
C ARG A 108 4.77 -15.44 5.40
N SER A 109 6.11 -15.57 5.38
CA SER A 109 6.98 -14.41 5.31
C SER A 109 6.51 -13.52 4.17
N LEU A 110 5.97 -12.36 4.54
CA LEU A 110 5.36 -11.45 3.59
C LEU A 110 6.44 -10.76 2.75
N ALA A 111 7.69 -10.75 3.25
CA ALA A 111 8.85 -10.20 2.56
C ALA A 111 9.21 -10.94 1.26
N GLY A 112 8.70 -12.15 1.02
CA GLY A 112 9.13 -12.98 -0.11
C GLY A 112 10.59 -13.42 0.02
N LYS A 113 10.99 -14.45 -0.75
CA LYS A 113 12.40 -14.75 -0.99
C LYS A 113 12.93 -13.92 -2.14
#